data_AF-A0A838KTK2-F1
#
_entry.id   AF-A0A838KTK2-F1
#
_cell.length_a   1.000
_cell.length_b   1.000
_cell.length_c   1.000
_cell.angle_alpha   90.00
_cell.angle_beta   90.00
_cell.angle_gamma   90.00
#
_symmetry.space_group_name_H-M   'P 1'
#
loop_
_entity.id
_entity.type
_entity.pdbx_description
1 polymer ?
#
loop_
_entity_poly.entity_id
_entity_poly.type
_entity_poly.pdbx_seq_one_letter_code
_entity_poly.pdbx_strand_id
1 'polypeptide(L)'
;MNRSDLNFEVGDCVKVREGVGDPDSDVDISGWQGRVLEIAEDESGQTLIFVAWDSYTLKEMPRSYLEQSEMEGLDWQRFLLLIKDIEQAQSRDTQRDVDEVTDEINSCIGWYSLGEDGKRIQRVLSGVEDEWEAFKVWERYLAENLRFPFEAVVSEYQDEGTLQRGDRIRVQEISLLDDLYGVIVSGKWGRRSIDYPLCDLDVVGEGVNEQIVSDYALWFANR
;
A
#
# COMPACT_ATOMS: atom_id res chain seq x y z
N MET A 1 26.15 30.61 22.44
CA MET A 1 24.68 30.55 22.59
C MET A 1 24.38 29.34 23.48
N ASN A 2 23.81 29.56 24.65
CA ASN A 2 23.46 28.49 25.59
C ASN A 2 22.30 27.67 25.01
N ARG A 3 22.43 26.34 25.03
CA ARG A 3 21.49 25.35 24.47
C ARG A 3 20.28 25.06 25.39
N SER A 4 19.86 26.01 26.24
CA SER A 4 18.94 25.72 27.36
C SER A 4 17.52 26.31 27.27
N ASP A 5 17.17 27.08 26.22
CA ASP A 5 15.90 27.84 26.22
C ASP A 5 15.02 27.62 24.98
N LEU A 6 15.12 26.47 24.29
CA LEU A 6 14.15 26.12 23.25
C LEU A 6 12.93 25.47 23.91
N ASN A 7 11.93 26.28 24.26
CA ASN A 7 10.59 25.77 24.55
C ASN A 7 9.86 25.60 23.22
N PHE A 8 9.58 24.34 22.86
CA PHE A 8 8.68 24.03 21.76
C PHE A 8 7.26 23.87 22.29
N GLU A 9 6.28 24.20 21.46
CA GLU A 9 4.85 23.96 21.70
C GLU A 9 4.26 23.08 20.61
N VAL A 10 3.14 22.42 20.91
CA VAL A 10 2.38 21.67 19.91
C VAL A 10 1.95 22.61 18.78
N GLY A 11 2.23 22.22 17.54
CA GLY A 11 2.02 23.01 16.33
C GLY A 11 3.25 23.77 15.83
N ASP A 12 4.31 23.88 16.63
CA ASP A 12 5.56 24.49 16.18
C ASP A 12 6.18 23.71 15.01
N CYS A 13 6.77 24.44 14.06
CA CYS A 13 7.53 23.85 12.98
C CYS A 13 8.98 23.62 13.42
N VAL A 14 9.48 22.41 13.18
CA VAL A 14 10.82 21.97 13.58
C VAL A 14 11.51 21.28 12.44
N LYS A 15 12.84 21.45 12.37
CA LYS A 15 13.72 20.81 11.39
C LYS A 15 14.76 19.98 12.12
N VAL A 16 15.03 18.79 11.61
CA VAL A 16 16.08 17.91 12.09
C VAL A 16 17.45 18.50 11.76
N ARG A 17 18.37 18.44 12.72
CA ARG A 17 19.74 18.94 12.56
C ARG A 17 20.56 18.02 11.66
N GLU A 18 21.60 18.60 11.06
CA GLU A 18 22.59 17.86 10.26
C GLU A 18 23.28 16.75 11.07
N GLY A 19 23.45 15.59 10.44
CA GLY A 19 24.11 14.40 11.00
C GLY A 19 23.22 13.53 11.89
N VAL A 20 21.91 13.79 11.91
CA VAL A 20 20.92 12.95 12.62
C VAL A 20 20.34 11.97 11.62
N GLY A 21 20.59 10.67 11.85
CA GLY A 21 19.98 9.58 11.11
C GLY A 21 18.82 8.96 11.88
N ASP A 22 18.02 8.18 11.17
CA ASP A 22 17.08 7.26 11.79
C ASP A 22 17.85 6.16 12.56
N PRO A 23 17.59 5.93 13.86
CA PRO A 23 18.24 4.85 14.61
C PRO A 23 17.89 3.44 14.10
N ASP A 24 16.73 3.27 13.45
CA ASP A 24 16.19 1.96 13.04
C ASP A 24 16.43 1.67 11.54
N SER A 25 17.00 2.62 10.78
CA SER A 25 17.34 2.45 9.37
C SER A 25 18.62 3.17 8.96
N ASP A 26 19.11 2.92 7.75
CA ASP A 26 20.28 3.63 7.19
C ASP A 26 19.91 5.00 6.58
N VAL A 27 18.69 5.51 6.82
CA VAL A 27 18.20 6.76 6.23
C VAL A 27 18.71 7.97 7.01
N ASP A 28 19.32 8.90 6.29
CA ASP A 28 19.66 10.22 6.80
C ASP A 28 18.42 11.11 6.82
N ILE A 29 17.99 11.51 8.01
CA ILE A 29 16.82 12.37 8.23
C ILE A 29 17.23 13.82 8.47
N SER A 30 18.51 14.16 8.25
CA SER A 30 19.02 15.53 8.33
C SER A 30 18.21 16.47 7.44
N GLY A 31 17.79 17.61 7.99
CA GLY A 31 17.03 18.60 7.25
C GLY A 31 15.55 18.27 7.06
N TRP A 32 15.08 17.08 7.43
CA TRP A 32 13.66 16.76 7.44
C TRP A 32 12.91 17.72 8.37
N GLN A 33 11.71 18.11 7.98
CA GLN A 33 10.94 19.11 8.69
C GLN A 33 9.52 18.65 8.92
N GLY A 34 8.94 19.08 10.03
CA GLY A 34 7.58 18.76 10.37
C GLY A 34 7.00 19.70 11.41
N ARG A 35 5.84 19.31 11.93
CA ARG A 35 5.11 20.00 12.99
C ARG A 35 5.10 19.15 14.25
N VAL A 36 5.32 19.78 15.40
CA VAL A 36 5.20 19.11 16.71
C VAL A 36 3.75 18.67 16.92
N LEU A 37 3.54 17.37 17.05
CA LEU A 37 2.28 16.76 17.41
C LEU A 37 2.12 16.65 18.92
N GLU A 38 3.17 16.19 19.59
CA GLU A 38 3.16 15.88 21.02
C GLU A 38 4.55 16.12 21.60
N ILE A 39 4.58 16.50 22.88
CA ILE A 39 5.79 16.64 23.67
C ILE A 39 5.65 15.66 24.83
N ALA A 40 6.60 14.74 24.94
CA ALA A 40 6.61 13.69 25.94
C ALA A 40 7.96 13.68 26.69
N GLU A 41 8.02 12.90 27.75
CA GLU A 41 9.26 12.58 28.46
C GLU A 41 9.45 11.06 28.49
N ASP A 42 10.67 10.59 28.32
CA ASP A 42 11.00 9.19 28.53
C ASP A 42 11.16 8.83 30.02
N GLU A 43 11.41 7.56 30.31
CA GLU A 43 11.62 7.07 31.68
C GLU A 43 12.81 7.72 32.40
N SER A 44 13.75 8.31 31.64
CA SER A 44 14.91 9.03 32.18
C SER A 44 14.65 10.52 32.42
N GLY A 45 13.45 11.02 32.06
CA GLY A 45 13.08 12.42 32.10
C GLY A 45 13.62 13.24 30.93
N GLN A 46 14.05 12.59 29.84
CA GLN A 46 14.50 13.29 28.64
C GLN A 46 13.30 13.66 27.77
N THR A 47 13.22 14.93 27.36
CA THR A 47 12.17 15.42 26.47
C THR A 47 12.27 14.84 25.07
N LEU A 48 11.16 14.27 24.63
CA LEU A 48 10.93 13.71 23.30
C LEU A 48 9.87 14.55 22.57
N ILE A 49 10.09 14.78 21.28
CA ILE A 49 9.23 15.56 20.42
C ILE A 49 8.69 14.64 19.35
N PHE A 50 7.39 14.40 19.37
CA PHE A 50 6.72 13.65 18.33
C PHE A 50 6.35 14.60 17.19
N VAL A 51 6.87 14.34 16.00
CA VAL A 51 6.77 15.22 14.84
C VAL A 51 5.97 14.52 13.75
N ALA A 52 5.00 15.24 13.16
CA ALA A 52 4.41 14.88 11.88
C ALA A 52 5.19 15.56 10.75
N TRP A 53 5.64 14.80 9.77
CA TRP A 53 6.40 15.34 8.65
C TRP A 53 5.55 16.26 7.77
N ASP A 54 6.18 17.30 7.24
CA ASP A 54 5.55 18.20 6.28
C ASP A 54 5.55 17.59 4.86
N SER A 55 4.72 18.12 3.98
CA SER A 55 4.53 17.63 2.61
C SER A 55 5.82 17.61 1.78
N TYR A 56 6.76 18.52 2.04
CA TYR A 56 8.06 18.55 1.37
C TYR A 56 8.94 17.38 1.80
N THR A 57 8.99 17.13 3.11
CA THR A 57 9.70 15.99 3.67
C THR A 57 9.13 14.70 3.11
N LEU A 58 7.80 14.53 3.16
CA LEU A 58 7.11 13.36 2.60
C LEU A 58 7.44 13.12 1.12
N LYS A 59 7.48 14.18 0.28
CA LYS A 59 7.87 14.07 -1.14
C LYS A 59 9.33 13.69 -1.37
N GLU A 60 10.22 14.13 -0.48
CA GLU A 60 11.66 13.86 -0.57
C GLU A 60 12.05 12.52 0.09
N MET A 61 11.15 11.90 0.86
CA MET A 61 11.41 10.61 1.48
C MET A 61 11.83 9.57 0.44
N PRO A 62 12.93 8.84 0.67
CA PRO A 62 13.33 7.77 -0.21
C PRO A 62 12.21 6.75 -0.35
N ARG A 63 11.87 6.39 -1.60
CA ARG A 63 10.84 5.37 -1.86
C ARG A 63 11.10 4.07 -1.09
N SER A 64 12.35 3.64 -1.00
CA SER A 64 12.71 2.43 -0.25
C SER A 64 12.37 2.51 1.24
N TYR A 65 12.42 3.70 1.85
CA TYR A 65 12.03 3.92 3.23
C TYR A 65 10.52 3.73 3.40
N LEU A 66 9.73 4.38 2.55
CA LEU A 66 8.28 4.27 2.52
C LEU A 66 7.81 2.82 2.34
N GLU A 67 8.39 2.11 1.36
CA GLU A 67 8.07 0.70 1.09
C GLU A 67 8.41 -0.21 2.27
N GLN A 68 9.55 0.02 2.93
CA GLN A 68 9.94 -0.74 4.12
C GLN A 68 9.03 -0.45 5.31
N SER A 69 8.70 0.81 5.57
CA SER A 69 7.80 1.19 6.66
C SER A 69 6.43 0.53 6.51
N GLU A 70 5.84 0.53 5.31
CA GLU A 70 4.57 -0.17 5.04
C GLU A 70 4.66 -1.67 5.28
N MET A 71 5.74 -2.31 4.82
CA MET A 71 5.96 -3.75 5.05
C MET A 71 6.09 -4.11 6.53
N GLU A 72 6.69 -3.22 7.32
CA GLU A 72 6.94 -3.43 8.76
C GLU A 72 5.78 -2.91 9.64
N GLY A 73 4.78 -2.26 9.04
CA GLY A 73 3.67 -1.64 9.77
C GLY A 73 4.08 -0.41 10.59
N LEU A 74 5.14 0.28 10.17
CA LEU A 74 5.65 1.50 10.80
C LEU A 74 5.00 2.75 10.19
N ASP A 75 4.70 3.74 11.04
CA ASP A 75 4.13 5.02 10.62
C ASP A 75 5.23 5.93 10.06
N TRP A 76 5.42 5.93 8.73
CA TRP A 76 6.39 6.79 8.04
C TRP A 76 6.03 8.28 8.06
N GLN A 77 4.79 8.65 8.45
CA GLN A 77 4.36 10.06 8.47
C GLN A 77 4.82 10.78 9.73
N ARG A 78 5.29 10.05 10.74
CA ARG A 78 5.59 10.60 12.06
C ARG A 78 6.87 10.03 12.62
N PHE A 79 7.50 10.77 13.52
CA PHE A 79 8.74 10.33 14.13
C PHE A 79 8.94 10.91 15.52
N LEU A 80 9.62 10.16 16.38
CA LEU A 80 9.95 10.57 17.74
C LEU A 80 11.41 11.03 17.81
N LEU A 81 11.62 12.31 18.12
CA LEU A 81 12.94 12.94 18.10
C LEU A 81 13.35 13.45 19.48
N LEU A 82 14.65 13.45 19.76
CA LEU A 82 15.18 14.13 20.94
C LEU A 82 15.19 15.64 20.68
N ILE A 83 14.84 16.43 21.70
CA ILE A 83 14.84 17.90 21.60
C ILE A 83 16.19 18.49 21.13
N LYS A 84 17.30 17.82 21.45
CA LYS A 84 18.65 18.25 21.06
C LYS A 84 18.93 18.10 19.56
N ASP A 85 18.20 17.23 18.88
CA ASP A 85 18.41 16.84 17.49
C ASP A 85 17.57 17.67 16.51
N ILE A 86 16.80 18.64 17.03
CA ILE A 86 15.95 19.54 16.25
C ILE A 86 16.29 21.02 16.46
N GLU A 87 15.82 21.84 15.54
CA GLU A 87 15.80 23.29 15.61
C GLU A 87 14.48 23.87 15.11
N GLN A 88 14.17 25.09 15.55
CA GLN A 88 12.97 25.80 15.11
C GLN A 88 13.03 26.10 13.62
N ALA A 89 11.91 25.95 12.94
CA ALA A 89 11.77 26.18 11.51
C ALA A 89 10.53 27.03 11.20
N GLN A 90 10.41 27.46 9.94
CA GLN A 90 9.21 28.12 9.44
C GLN A 90 8.33 27.09 8.72
N SER A 91 7.01 27.25 8.81
CA SER A 91 6.10 26.41 8.04
C SER A 91 6.36 26.55 6.54
N ARG A 92 6.35 25.43 5.81
CA ARG A 92 6.57 25.39 4.35
C ARG A 92 5.30 25.06 3.56
N ASP A 93 4.26 24.64 4.26
CA ASP A 93 3.04 24.07 3.70
C ASP A 93 1.85 24.18 4.67
N THR A 94 0.73 23.56 4.29
CA THR A 94 -0.51 23.44 5.05
C THR A 94 -0.87 21.98 5.31
N GLN A 95 -1.83 21.71 6.21
CA GLN A 95 -2.33 20.34 6.41
C GLN A 95 -2.92 19.75 5.14
N ARG A 96 -3.57 20.56 4.30
CA ARG A 96 -4.11 20.12 3.02
C ARG A 96 -3.01 19.60 2.09
N ASP A 97 -1.86 20.27 2.04
CA ASP A 97 -0.73 19.83 1.22
C ASP A 97 -0.17 18.49 1.73
N VAL A 98 -0.17 18.27 3.05
CA VAL A 98 0.22 17.00 3.66
C VAL A 98 -0.75 15.90 3.25
N ASP A 99 -2.05 16.13 3.41
CA ASP A 99 -3.09 15.16 3.08
C ASP A 99 -3.01 14.74 1.60
N GLU A 100 -2.88 15.70 0.68
CA GLU A 100 -2.76 15.44 -0.76
C GLU A 100 -1.52 14.58 -1.10
N VAL A 101 -0.38 14.80 -0.43
CA VAL A 101 0.84 14.00 -0.64
C VAL A 101 0.75 12.62 -0.01
N THR A 102 0.16 12.53 1.18
CA THR A 102 -0.05 11.25 1.85
C THR A 102 -0.95 10.35 1.02
N ASP A 103 -2.03 10.89 0.44
CA ASP A 103 -2.92 10.15 -0.46
C ASP A 103 -2.18 9.68 -1.72
N GLU A 104 -1.36 10.55 -2.33
CA GLU A 104 -0.51 10.20 -3.49
C GLU A 104 0.47 9.06 -3.14
N ILE A 105 1.17 9.16 -2.01
CA ILE A 105 2.10 8.13 -1.53
C ILE A 105 1.34 6.82 -1.29
N ASN A 106 0.25 6.83 -0.54
CA ASN A 106 -0.55 5.64 -0.23
C ASN A 106 -1.05 4.93 -1.48
N SER A 107 -1.48 5.67 -2.51
CA SER A 107 -1.87 5.09 -3.80
C SER A 107 -0.72 4.32 -4.48
N CYS A 108 0.51 4.72 -4.21
CA CYS A 108 1.73 4.15 -4.80
C CYS A 108 2.37 3.02 -4.00
N ILE A 109 2.09 2.91 -2.70
CA ILE A 109 2.77 1.95 -1.80
C ILE A 109 1.84 1.13 -0.90
N GLY A 110 0.55 1.47 -0.81
CA GLY A 110 -0.36 0.87 0.19
C GLY A 110 -0.46 -0.65 0.10
N TRP A 111 -0.18 -1.22 -1.07
CA TRP A 111 -0.15 -2.66 -1.28
C TRP A 111 0.98 -3.36 -0.52
N TYR A 112 2.11 -2.70 -0.22
CA TYR A 112 3.25 -3.33 0.47
C TYR A 112 2.90 -3.83 1.87
N SER A 113 1.89 -3.25 2.53
CA SER A 113 1.36 -3.73 3.82
C SER A 113 0.82 -5.17 3.77
N LEU A 114 0.48 -5.69 2.57
CA LEU A 114 0.02 -7.06 2.34
C LEU A 114 1.18 -8.06 2.14
N GLY A 115 2.42 -7.67 2.44
CA GLY A 115 3.58 -8.54 2.36
C GLY A 115 3.98 -8.91 0.93
N GLU A 116 4.38 -10.18 0.71
CA GLU A 116 4.89 -10.63 -0.59
C GLU A 116 3.84 -10.62 -1.71
N ASP A 117 2.56 -10.76 -1.36
CA ASP A 117 1.44 -10.71 -2.32
C ASP A 117 1.20 -9.25 -2.75
N GLY A 118 1.21 -8.35 -1.76
CA GLY A 118 1.25 -6.91 -1.94
C GLY A 118 2.33 -6.42 -2.90
N LYS A 119 3.56 -6.92 -2.75
CA LYS A 119 4.68 -6.62 -3.67
C LYS A 119 4.42 -7.07 -5.10
N ARG A 120 3.69 -8.16 -5.31
CA ARG A 120 3.35 -8.64 -6.65
C ARG A 120 2.24 -7.79 -7.25
N ILE A 121 1.21 -7.47 -6.47
CA ILE A 121 0.14 -6.53 -6.85
C ILE A 121 0.72 -5.17 -7.24
N GLN A 122 1.60 -4.59 -6.41
CA GLN A 122 2.23 -3.30 -6.67
C GLN A 122 3.06 -3.30 -7.95
N ARG A 123 3.72 -4.42 -8.28
CA ARG A 123 4.47 -4.58 -9.53
C ARG A 123 3.56 -4.59 -10.75
N VAL A 124 2.37 -5.17 -10.64
CA VAL A 124 1.35 -5.14 -11.71
C VAL A 124 0.81 -3.71 -11.88
N LEU A 125 0.53 -3.02 -10.78
CA LEU A 125 -0.15 -1.71 -10.76
C LEU A 125 0.80 -0.50 -10.67
N SER A 126 2.09 -0.69 -10.96
CA SER A 126 3.07 0.39 -10.77
C SER A 126 2.73 1.61 -11.62
N GLY A 127 2.49 2.75 -10.95
CA GLY A 127 2.13 4.03 -11.61
C GLY A 127 0.69 4.12 -12.10
N VAL A 128 -0.21 3.27 -11.59
CA VAL A 128 -1.63 3.28 -11.93
C VAL A 128 -2.43 3.83 -10.74
N GLU A 129 -3.03 5.00 -10.93
CA GLU A 129 -3.85 5.67 -9.90
C GLU A 129 -5.35 5.51 -10.16
N ASP A 130 -5.76 5.45 -11.42
CA ASP A 130 -7.16 5.32 -11.81
C ASP A 130 -7.63 3.85 -11.77
N GLU A 131 -8.76 3.61 -11.10
CA GLU A 131 -9.32 2.27 -10.90
C GLU A 131 -9.62 1.56 -12.22
N TRP A 132 -10.17 2.28 -13.21
CA TRP A 132 -10.50 1.68 -14.51
C TRP A 132 -9.24 1.33 -15.31
N GLU A 133 -8.20 2.15 -15.23
CA GLU A 133 -6.88 1.78 -15.76
C GLU A 133 -6.28 0.58 -15.02
N ALA A 134 -6.47 0.47 -13.70
CA ALA A 134 -6.01 -0.69 -12.92
C ALA A 134 -6.67 -1.99 -13.41
N PHE A 135 -7.97 -1.96 -13.69
CA PHE A 135 -8.68 -3.07 -14.31
C PHE A 135 -8.10 -3.51 -15.66
N LYS A 136 -7.81 -2.56 -16.55
CA LYS A 136 -7.21 -2.87 -17.87
C LYS A 136 -5.80 -3.44 -17.73
N VAL A 137 -5.02 -2.92 -16.79
CA VAL A 137 -3.66 -3.41 -16.50
C VAL A 137 -3.72 -4.84 -15.99
N TRP A 138 -4.66 -5.14 -15.08
CA TRP A 138 -4.93 -6.51 -14.63
C TRP A 138 -5.38 -7.43 -15.76
N GLU A 139 -6.37 -7.03 -16.57
CA GLU A 139 -6.85 -7.83 -17.70
C GLU A 139 -5.69 -8.22 -18.63
N ARG A 140 -4.85 -7.26 -19.02
CA ARG A 140 -3.66 -7.51 -19.85
C ARG A 140 -2.67 -8.44 -19.17
N TYR A 141 -2.33 -8.18 -17.91
CA TYR A 141 -1.40 -9.03 -17.16
C TYR A 141 -1.90 -10.47 -17.03
N LEU A 142 -3.18 -10.66 -16.73
CA LEU A 142 -3.82 -11.97 -16.62
C LEU A 142 -3.83 -12.70 -17.97
N ALA A 143 -4.18 -12.00 -19.05
CA ALA A 143 -4.20 -12.58 -20.40
C ALA A 143 -2.82 -13.07 -20.86
N GLU A 144 -1.76 -12.35 -20.48
CA GLU A 144 -0.38 -12.67 -20.87
C GLU A 144 0.26 -13.78 -20.01
N ASN A 145 -0.15 -13.91 -18.74
CA ASN A 145 0.55 -14.74 -17.76
C ASN A 145 -0.23 -16.00 -17.31
N LEU A 146 -1.56 -16.02 -17.43
CA LEU A 146 -2.34 -17.21 -17.12
C LEU A 146 -2.14 -18.31 -18.15
N ARG A 147 -1.95 -19.54 -17.66
CA ARG A 147 -1.82 -20.74 -18.49
C ARG A 147 -3.17 -21.42 -18.65
N PHE A 148 -3.82 -21.21 -19.78
CA PHE A 148 -5.09 -21.85 -20.09
C PHE A 148 -4.91 -23.21 -20.80
N PRO A 149 -5.85 -24.16 -20.62
CA PRO A 149 -6.91 -24.14 -19.60
C PRO A 149 -6.37 -24.57 -18.23
N PHE A 150 -7.03 -24.13 -17.15
CA PHE A 150 -6.75 -24.57 -15.79
C PHE A 150 -8.02 -24.93 -15.02
N GLU A 151 -7.88 -25.68 -13.93
CA GLU A 151 -8.99 -26.07 -13.05
C GLU A 151 -9.06 -25.09 -11.88
N ALA A 152 -10.28 -24.66 -11.54
CA ALA A 152 -10.57 -23.80 -10.40
C ALA A 152 -11.81 -24.29 -9.64
N VAL A 153 -11.99 -23.80 -8.43
CA VAL A 153 -13.20 -23.99 -7.61
C VAL A 153 -13.81 -22.65 -7.27
N VAL A 154 -15.14 -22.61 -7.19
CA VAL A 154 -15.84 -21.43 -6.66
C VAL A 154 -15.48 -21.26 -5.18
N SER A 155 -14.84 -20.15 -4.84
CA SER A 155 -14.33 -19.86 -3.49
C SER A 155 -15.38 -19.19 -2.61
N GLU A 156 -16.17 -18.29 -3.20
CA GLU A 156 -17.17 -17.47 -2.52
C GLU A 156 -18.58 -18.08 -2.51
N TYR A 157 -19.36 -17.70 -1.50
CA TYR A 157 -20.78 -18.06 -1.42
C TYR A 157 -21.60 -17.08 -2.26
N GLN A 158 -22.47 -17.60 -3.14
CA GLN A 158 -23.39 -16.78 -3.93
C GLN A 158 -24.84 -16.99 -3.46
N ASP A 159 -25.53 -15.89 -3.14
CA ASP A 159 -26.96 -15.89 -2.76
C ASP A 159 -27.86 -16.32 -3.93
N GLU A 160 -27.46 -16.02 -5.15
CA GLU A 160 -28.17 -16.34 -6.39
C GLU A 160 -27.21 -16.95 -7.41
N GLY A 161 -27.56 -18.11 -7.99
CA GLY A 161 -26.72 -18.75 -9.00
C GLY A 161 -26.91 -20.26 -9.08
N THR A 162 -26.49 -20.86 -10.21
CA THR A 162 -26.49 -22.34 -10.36
C THR A 162 -25.22 -23.00 -9.84
N LEU A 163 -24.14 -22.22 -9.72
CA LEU A 163 -22.90 -22.64 -9.12
C LEU A 163 -22.92 -22.37 -7.63
N GLN A 164 -22.33 -23.27 -6.86
CA GLN A 164 -22.19 -23.19 -5.41
C GLN A 164 -20.72 -23.27 -5.04
N ARG A 165 -20.39 -22.74 -3.86
CA ARG A 165 -19.04 -22.85 -3.30
C ARG A 165 -18.54 -24.29 -3.35
N GLY A 166 -17.33 -24.47 -3.89
CA GLY A 166 -16.69 -25.77 -4.09
C GLY A 166 -16.98 -26.43 -5.44
N ASP A 167 -17.87 -25.89 -6.27
CA ASP A 167 -18.06 -26.37 -7.65
C ASP A 167 -16.80 -26.16 -8.47
N ARG A 168 -16.44 -27.18 -9.27
CA ARG A 168 -15.23 -27.17 -10.11
C ARG A 168 -15.52 -26.66 -11.51
N ILE A 169 -14.70 -25.72 -11.95
CA ILE A 169 -14.78 -25.08 -13.26
C ILE A 169 -13.45 -25.25 -13.97
N ARG A 170 -13.50 -25.69 -15.24
CA ARG A 170 -12.35 -25.65 -16.13
C ARG A 170 -12.33 -24.34 -16.89
N VAL A 171 -11.48 -23.42 -16.46
CA VAL A 171 -11.31 -22.10 -17.07
C VAL A 171 -10.58 -22.23 -18.41
N GLN A 172 -11.11 -21.59 -19.46
CA GLN A 172 -10.61 -21.72 -20.83
C GLN A 172 -9.95 -20.45 -21.36
N GLU A 173 -10.50 -19.28 -21.05
CA GLU A 173 -9.98 -17.98 -21.50
C GLU A 173 -10.60 -16.84 -20.68
N ILE A 174 -10.02 -15.64 -20.82
CA ILE A 174 -10.66 -14.39 -20.38
C ILE A 174 -11.72 -14.01 -21.42
N SER A 175 -12.93 -13.71 -20.95
CA SER A 175 -14.09 -13.42 -21.80
C SER A 175 -14.27 -11.91 -21.99
N LEU A 176 -14.35 -11.18 -20.87
CA LEU A 176 -14.55 -9.73 -20.86
C LEU A 176 -14.10 -9.12 -19.54
N LEU A 177 -14.01 -7.80 -19.55
CA LEU A 177 -13.84 -6.98 -18.37
C LEU A 177 -15.18 -6.29 -18.05
N ASP A 178 -15.68 -6.51 -16.85
CA ASP A 178 -16.89 -5.93 -16.28
C ASP A 178 -16.52 -4.92 -15.19
N ASP A 179 -17.25 -3.82 -15.07
CA ASP A 179 -16.96 -2.77 -14.09
C ASP A 179 -17.33 -3.17 -12.66
N LEU A 180 -18.36 -4.01 -12.49
CA LEU A 180 -18.81 -4.48 -11.18
C LEU A 180 -18.09 -5.78 -10.78
N TYR A 181 -18.02 -6.73 -11.69
CA TYR A 181 -17.51 -8.09 -11.45
C TYR A 181 -16.05 -8.29 -11.88
N GLY A 182 -15.45 -7.28 -12.51
CA GLY A 182 -14.07 -7.33 -13.00
C GLY A 182 -13.84 -8.30 -14.14
N VAL A 183 -12.69 -8.94 -14.13
CA VAL A 183 -12.30 -9.91 -15.16
C VAL A 183 -13.22 -11.12 -15.09
N ILE A 184 -14.00 -11.30 -16.15
CA ILE A 184 -14.86 -12.45 -16.36
C ILE A 184 -14.12 -13.47 -17.22
N VAL A 185 -14.10 -14.72 -16.78
CA VAL A 185 -13.52 -15.83 -17.52
C VAL A 185 -14.60 -16.73 -18.10
N SER A 186 -14.34 -17.25 -19.29
CA SER A 186 -15.16 -18.30 -19.90
C SER A 186 -14.62 -19.68 -19.53
N GLY A 187 -15.51 -20.61 -19.21
CA GLY A 187 -15.14 -21.92 -18.72
C GLY A 187 -16.17 -23.01 -18.98
N LYS A 188 -15.84 -24.23 -18.52
CA LYS A 188 -16.72 -25.38 -18.52
C LYS A 188 -17.03 -25.83 -17.11
N TRP A 189 -18.32 -25.92 -16.79
CA TRP A 189 -18.84 -26.65 -15.64
C TRP A 189 -19.61 -27.88 -16.12
N GLY A 190 -19.00 -29.06 -15.94
CA GLY A 190 -19.48 -30.30 -16.54
C GLY A 190 -19.53 -30.19 -18.07
N ARG A 191 -20.74 -30.13 -18.65
CA ARG A 191 -20.97 -30.00 -20.11
C ARG A 191 -21.38 -28.60 -20.55
N ARG A 192 -21.63 -27.68 -19.62
CA ARG A 192 -22.13 -26.34 -19.90
C ARG A 192 -20.97 -25.37 -20.07
N SER A 193 -21.08 -24.46 -21.04
CA SER A 193 -20.28 -23.22 -21.02
C SER A 193 -20.85 -22.29 -19.97
N ILE A 194 -19.97 -21.59 -19.26
CA ILE A 194 -20.32 -20.57 -18.28
C ILE A 194 -19.33 -19.42 -18.41
N ASP A 195 -19.76 -18.23 -18.02
CA ASP A 195 -18.90 -17.10 -17.76
C ASP A 195 -18.99 -16.80 -16.25
N TYR A 196 -17.85 -16.51 -15.62
CA TYR A 196 -17.79 -16.35 -14.17
C TYR A 196 -16.71 -15.34 -13.75
N PRO A 197 -16.91 -14.57 -12.66
CA PRO A 197 -15.90 -13.65 -12.15
C PRO A 197 -14.65 -14.42 -11.71
N LEU A 198 -13.47 -13.97 -12.16
CA LEU A 198 -12.22 -14.63 -11.80
C LEU A 198 -11.85 -14.43 -10.32
N CYS A 199 -12.28 -13.32 -9.72
CA CYS A 199 -12.03 -13.02 -8.30
C CYS A 199 -12.73 -14.00 -7.34
N ASP A 200 -13.77 -14.68 -7.81
CA ASP A 200 -14.57 -15.63 -7.02
C ASP A 200 -14.08 -17.09 -7.21
N LEU A 201 -12.88 -17.28 -7.76
CA LEU A 201 -12.31 -18.58 -8.08
C LEU A 201 -10.96 -18.81 -7.40
N ASP A 202 -10.81 -19.98 -6.77
CA ASP A 202 -9.51 -20.49 -6.32
C ASP A 202 -8.98 -21.52 -7.32
N VAL A 203 -7.73 -21.39 -7.75
CA VAL A 203 -7.10 -22.37 -8.65
C VAL A 203 -6.86 -23.69 -7.91
N VAL A 204 -7.14 -24.81 -8.59
CA VAL A 204 -6.88 -26.14 -8.04
C VAL A 204 -5.39 -26.49 -8.19
N GLY A 205 -4.70 -26.56 -7.06
CA GLY A 205 -3.29 -26.95 -6.98
C GLY A 205 -2.35 -25.76 -7.04
N GLU A 206 -1.11 -25.97 -6.62
CA GLU A 206 -0.09 -24.91 -6.53
C GLU A 206 0.56 -24.63 -7.88
N GLY A 207 0.87 -23.36 -8.15
CA GLY A 207 1.63 -22.96 -9.32
C GLY A 207 1.39 -21.52 -9.73
N VAL A 208 1.90 -21.17 -10.92
CA VAL A 208 1.86 -19.78 -11.40
C VAL A 208 0.44 -19.21 -11.53
N ASN A 209 -0.53 -20.02 -11.96
CA ASN A 209 -1.91 -19.56 -12.07
C ASN A 209 -2.52 -19.32 -10.69
N GLU A 210 -2.21 -20.15 -9.70
CA GLU A 210 -2.74 -19.99 -8.34
C GLU A 210 -2.27 -18.68 -7.73
N GLN A 211 -0.97 -18.40 -7.80
CA GLN A 211 -0.41 -17.12 -7.36
C GLN A 211 -1.05 -15.93 -8.08
N ILE A 212 -1.13 -15.96 -9.42
CA ILE A 212 -1.65 -14.84 -10.21
C ILE A 212 -3.14 -14.57 -9.91
N VAL A 213 -3.95 -15.63 -9.82
CA VAL A 213 -5.39 -15.50 -9.52
C VAL A 213 -5.59 -15.01 -8.10
N SER A 214 -4.81 -15.52 -7.14
CA SER A 214 -4.86 -15.06 -5.75
C SER A 214 -4.46 -13.58 -5.61
N ASP A 215 -3.39 -13.15 -6.29
CA ASP A 215 -2.98 -11.73 -6.30
C ASP A 215 -4.09 -10.82 -6.86
N TYR A 216 -4.72 -11.23 -7.97
CA TYR A 216 -5.84 -10.49 -8.56
C TYR A 216 -7.06 -10.44 -7.64
N ALA A 217 -7.45 -11.57 -7.04
CA ALA A 217 -8.58 -11.64 -6.12
C ALA A 217 -8.33 -10.78 -4.87
N LEU A 218 -7.10 -10.79 -4.33
CA LEU A 218 -6.71 -9.96 -3.20
C LEU A 218 -6.78 -8.48 -3.53
N TRP A 219 -6.27 -8.06 -4.70
CA TRP A 219 -6.44 -6.68 -5.17
C TRP A 219 -7.92 -6.30 -5.31
N PHE A 220 -8.71 -7.14 -5.98
CA PHE A 220 -10.13 -6.90 -6.24
C PHE A 220 -10.92 -6.70 -4.95
N ALA A 221 -10.59 -7.44 -3.89
CA ALA A 221 -11.26 -7.34 -2.59
C ALA A 221 -10.89 -6.09 -1.77
N ASN A 222 -9.80 -5.39 -2.12
CA ASN A 222 -9.24 -4.28 -1.35
C ASN A 222 -9.19 -2.94 -2.11
N ARG A 223 -9.76 -2.88 -3.32
CA ARG A 223 -9.85 -1.63 -4.09
C ARG A 223 -10.98 -0.73 -3.62
#